data_AF-A0A357LAJ5-F1
#
_entry.id   AF-A0A357LAJ5-F1
#
_cell.length_a   1.000
_cell.length_b   1.000
_cell.length_c   1.000
_cell.angle_alpha   90.00
_cell.angle_beta   90.00
_cell.angle_gamma   90.00
#
_symmetry.space_group_name_H-M   'P 1'
#
loop_
_entity.id
_entity.type
_entity.pdbx_description
1 polymer ?
#
loop_
_entity_poly.entity_id
_entity_poly.type
_entity_poly.pdbx_seq_one_letter_code
_entity_poly.pdbx_strand_id
1 'polypeptide(L)' 'GNAVKFTEAGEVAVRVGVTSQGAAAPLKVRIEVADTGIGIDPRDLGRVFEKFEQADASRTRKYGGTG' A
#
# COMPACT_ATOMS: atom_id res chain seq x y z
N GLY A 1 4.16 -7.56 -3.07
CA GLY A 1 3.35 -6.41 -2.62
C GLY A 1 4.08 -5.68 -1.51
N ASN A 2 3.93 -4.36 -1.43
CA ASN A 2 4.71 -3.50 -0.52
C ASN A 2 4.56 -3.89 0.96
N ALA A 3 3.33 -4.15 1.45
CA ALA A 3 3.07 -4.54 2.84
C ALA A 3 3.91 -5.75 3.31
N VAL A 4 3.91 -6.84 2.52
CA VAL A 4 4.71 -8.05 2.83
C VAL A 4 6.21 -7.77 2.73
N LYS A 5 6.62 -6.94 1.76
CA LYS A 5 8.03 -6.60 1.53
C LYS A 5 8.63 -5.81 2.71
N PHE A 6 7.83 -4.97 3.37
CA PHE A 6 8.28 -4.04 4.41
C PHE A 6 7.93 -4.46 5.84
N THR A 7 7.23 -5.59 6.02
CA THR A 7 6.88 -6.16 7.32
C THR A 7 7.69 -7.44 7.56
N GLU A 8 8.85 -7.30 8.18
CA GLU A 8 9.74 -8.45 8.48
C GLU A 8 9.19 -9.30 9.64
N ALA A 9 8.57 -8.66 10.62
CA ALA A 9 7.83 -9.29 11.72
C ALA A 9 6.61 -8.44 12.05
N GLY A 10 5.52 -9.09 12.47
CA GLY A 10 4.23 -8.45 12.73
C GLY A 10 3.14 -8.99 11.82
N GLU A 11 2.20 -8.14 11.41
CA GLU A 11 1.02 -8.56 10.65
C GLU A 11 0.76 -7.72 9.41
N VAL A 12 0.11 -8.36 8.43
CA VAL A 12 -0.48 -7.71 7.27
C VAL A 12 -1.95 -8.13 7.22
N ALA A 13 -2.86 -7.17 7.36
CA ALA A 13 -4.30 -7.39 7.32
C ALA A 13 -4.89 -6.87 6.00
N VAL A 14 -5.75 -7.69 5.38
CA VAL A 14 -6.54 -7.30 4.20
C VAL A 14 -8.02 -7.28 4.59
N ARG A 15 -8.70 -6.16 4.33
CA ARG A 15 -10.15 -6.03 4.54
C ARG A 15 -10.84 -5.70 3.24
N VAL A 16 -12.00 -6.31 3.03
CA VAL A 16 -12.83 -6.06 1.85
C VAL A 16 -14.25 -5.76 2.34
N GLY A 17 -14.82 -4.65 1.86
CA GLY A 17 -16.16 -4.23 2.23
C GLY A 17 -16.86 -3.50 1.12
N VAL A 18 -18.19 -3.49 1.16
CA VAL A 18 -19.02 -2.69 0.24
C VAL A 18 -19.23 -1.32 0.87
N THR A 19 -18.93 -0.25 0.14
CA THR A 19 -19.07 1.13 0.61
C THR A 19 -20.25 1.86 -0.01
N SER A 20 -20.84 1.34 -1.08
CA SER A 20 -22.07 1.82 -1.67
C SER A 20 -22.73 0.72 -2.48
N GLN A 21 -24.04 0.56 -2.29
CA GLN A 21 -24.90 -0.32 -3.07
C GLN A 21 -26.25 0.37 -3.24
N GLY A 22 -26.67 0.63 -4.47
CA GLY A 22 -27.95 1.26 -4.76
C GLY A 22 -28.47 0.80 -6.12
N ALA A 23 -29.79 0.78 -6.29
CA ALA A 23 -30.43 0.25 -7.51
C ALA A 23 -30.04 0.99 -8.80
N ALA A 24 -29.59 2.24 -8.69
CA ALA A 24 -29.16 3.09 -9.81
C ALA A 24 -27.65 3.42 -9.80
N ALA A 25 -26.86 2.87 -8.86
CA ALA A 25 -25.44 3.20 -8.71
C ALA A 25 -24.58 1.93 -8.78
N PRO A 26 -23.36 2.03 -9.35
CA PRO A 26 -22.44 0.90 -9.36
C PRO A 26 -22.08 0.47 -7.94
N LEU A 27 -21.94 -0.84 -7.75
CA LEU A 27 -21.41 -1.42 -6.51
C LEU A 27 -20.00 -0.88 -6.26
N LYS A 28 -19.79 -0.20 -5.13
CA LYS A 28 -18.46 0.24 -4.72
C LYS A 28 -17.91 -0.72 -3.70
N VAL A 29 -16.82 -1.39 -4.05
CA VAL A 29 -16.04 -2.23 -3.15
C VAL A 29 -14.81 -1.44 -2.71
N ARG A 30 -14.53 -1.46 -1.41
CA ARG A 30 -13.28 -0.96 -0.84
C ARG A 30 -12.43 -2.16 -0.43
N ILE A 31 -11.17 -2.10 -0.83
CA ILE A 31 -10.13 -3.03 -0.40
C ILE A 31 -9.12 -2.20 0.39
N GLU A 32 -8.83 -2.64 1.60
CA GLU A 32 -7.85 -2.01 2.50
C GLU A 32 -6.74 -3.02 2.80
N VAL A 33 -5.50 -2.54 2.77
CA VAL A 33 -4.32 -3.30 3.21
C VAL A 33 -3.65 -2.48 4.30
N ALA A 34 -3.46 -3.09 5.47
CA ALA A 34 -2.76 -2.49 6.60
C ALA A 34 -1.60 -3.40 7.02
N ASP A 35 -0.46 -2.81 7.34
CA ASP A 35 0.71 -3.53 7.82
C ASP A 35 1.37 -2.84 9.01
N THR A 36 2.18 -3.59 9.76
CA THR A 36 2.95 -3.10 10.91
C THR A 36 4.42 -2.93 10.59
N GLY A 37 4.77 -2.77 9.31
CA GLY A 37 6.13 -2.62 8.85
C GLY A 37 6.73 -1.26 9.24
N ILE A 38 7.87 -0.95 8.62
CA ILE A 38 8.66 0.26 8.90
C ILE A 38 7.93 1.60 8.62
N GLY A 39 6.75 1.56 7.99
CA GLY A 39 5.99 2.75 7.59
C GLY A 39 6.61 3.52 6.41
N ILE A 40 6.03 4.70 6.14
CA ILE A 40 6.48 5.63 5.10
C ILE A 40 6.78 6.96 5.79
N ASP A 41 7.91 7.60 5.47
CA ASP A 41 8.23 8.94 5.97
C ASP A 41 7.15 9.92 5.48
N PRO A 42 6.60 10.81 6.34
CA PRO A 42 5.57 11.75 5.94
C PRO A 42 5.93 12.62 4.74
N ARG A 43 7.22 12.90 4.53
CA ARG A 43 7.71 13.69 3.39
C ARG A 43 7.58 12.95 2.06
N ASP A 44 7.55 11.62 2.09
CA ASP A 44 7.47 10.77 0.91
C ASP A 44 6.04 10.33 0.58
N LEU A 45 5.07 10.53 1.49
CA LEU A 45 3.67 10.12 1.30
C LEU A 45 3.04 10.67 0.02
N GLY A 46 3.35 11.92 -0.34
CA GLY A 46 2.83 12.55 -1.56
C GLY A 46 3.33 11.90 -2.86
N ARG A 47 4.42 11.13 -2.81
CA ARG A 47 5.08 10.54 -3.96
C ARG A 47 4.76 9.06 -4.14
N VAL A 48 4.09 8.43 -3.18
CA VAL A 48 3.78 6.98 -3.19
C VAL A 48 2.92 6.56 -4.40
N PHE A 49 2.16 7.49 -4.96
CA PHE A 49 1.30 7.25 -6.13
C PHE A 49 1.91 7.78 -7.44
N GLU A 50 3.06 8.44 -7.37
CA GLU A 50 3.78 8.85 -8.57
C GLU A 50 4.43 7.62 -9.22
N LYS A 51 4.36 7.57 -10.55
CA LYS A 51 4.85 6.40 -11.28
C LYS A 51 6.37 6.31 -11.14
N PHE A 52 6.86 5.11 -10.80
CA PHE A 52 8.29 4.75 -10.81
C PHE A 52 9.17 5.47 -9.74
N GLU A 53 8.59 6.14 -8.74
CA GLU A 53 9.35 6.78 -7.68
C GLU A 53 9.53 5.87 -6.46
N GLN A 54 10.77 5.48 -6.17
CA GLN A 54 11.14 4.81 -4.92
C GLN A 54 11.56 5.86 -3.89
N ALA A 55 10.95 5.82 -2.70
CA ALA A 55 11.25 6.75 -1.59
C ALA A 55 12.71 6.71 -1.12
N ASP A 56 13.45 5.64 -1.40
CA ASP A 56 14.87 5.52 -1.04
C ASP A 56 15.65 4.67 -2.04
N ALA A 57 16.54 5.29 -2.81
CA ALA A 57 17.40 4.62 -3.79
C ALA A 57 18.51 3.76 -3.12
N SER A 58 18.75 3.90 -1.81
CA SER A 58 19.79 3.14 -1.09
C SER A 58 19.38 1.71 -0.75
N ARG A 59 18.09 1.35 -0.90
CA ARG A 59 17.52 0.03 -0.54
C ARG A 59 17.34 -0.94 -1.72
N THR A 60 18.02 -0.69 -2.82
CA THR A 60 17.93 -1.44 -4.09
C THR A 60 18.28 -2.92 -3.97
N ARG A 61 19.04 -3.37 -2.96
CA ARG A 61 19.41 -4.80 -2.82
C ARG A 61 18.46 -5.66 -1.98
N LYS A 62 17.67 -5.11 -1.05
CA LYS A 62 16.80 -5.93 -0.17
C LYS A 62 15.32 -5.89 -0.58
N TYR A 63 14.87 -4.83 -1.26
CA TYR A 63 13.44 -4.58 -1.49
C TYR A 63 13.11 -4.09 -2.92
N GLY A 64 13.79 -4.64 -3.94
CA GLY A 64 13.58 -4.30 -5.34
C GLY A 64 12.11 -4.37 -5.79
N GLY A 65 11.67 -3.39 -6.59
CA GLY A 65 10.36 -3.30 -7.23
C GLY A 65 10.38 -2.24 -8.33
N THR A 66 9.44 -2.27 -9.28
CA THR A 66 9.41 -1.33 -10.42
C THR A 66 8.91 0.08 -10.06
N GLY A 67 8.61 0.34 -8.79
CA GLY A 67 7.62 1.36 -8.42
C GLY A 67 6.25 0.71 -8.42
#